data_AF-A0A815W1G1-F1
#
_entry.id   AF-A0A815W1G1-F1
#
_cell.length_a   1.000
_cell.length_b   1.000
_cell.length_c   1.000
_cell.angle_alpha   90.00
_cell.angle_beta   90.00
_cell.angle_gamma   90.00
#
_symmetry.space_group_name_H-M   'P 1'
#
loop_
_entity.id
_entity.type
_entity.pdbx_description
1 polymer ?
#
loop_
_entity_poly.entity_id
_entity_poly.type
_entity_poly.pdbx_seq_one_letter_code
_entity_poly.pdbx_strand_id
1 'polypeptide(L)' 'MDKGNHRIVGSGLNGFRCLVGCYGVGSQSNQLNNPYSLSFDRSGNMFVSDQSNHRIQKFLLMKDSF' A
#
# COMPACT_ATOMS: atom_id res chain seq x y z
N MET A 1 10.75 -14.75 -5.11
CA MET A 1 9.38 -14.43 -5.56
C MET A 1 8.48 -14.62 -4.34
N ASP A 2 8.32 -13.57 -3.54
CA ASP A 2 7.58 -13.61 -2.28
C ASP A 2 6.10 -13.32 -2.55
N LYS A 3 5.25 -14.35 -2.42
CA LYS A 3 3.80 -14.30 -2.70
C LYS A 3 2.97 -14.09 -1.42
N GLY A 4 3.59 -13.73 -0.30
CA GLY A 4 2.99 -13.90 1.03
C GLY A 4 2.93 -12.67 1.93
N ASN A 5 3.22 -11.46 1.45
CA ASN A 5 3.18 -10.29 2.32
C ASN A 5 1.96 -9.42 2.02
N HIS A 6 0.88 -9.66 2.76
CA HIS A 6 -0.31 -8.79 2.90
C HIS A 6 0.01 -7.40 3.48
N ARG A 7 1.27 -6.97 3.50
CA ARG A 7 1.73 -5.78 4.20
C ARG A 7 2.84 -5.10 3.43
N ILE A 8 2.60 -3.86 3.01
CA ILE A 8 3.67 -3.00 2.47
C ILE A 8 4.26 -2.23 3.65
N VAL A 9 5.50 -2.57 3.98
CA VAL A 9 6.25 -1.95 5.07
C VAL A 9 7.21 -0.93 4.45
N GLY A 10 7.04 0.35 4.80
CA GLY A 10 7.98 1.41 4.43
C GLY A 10 8.96 1.72 5.56
N SER A 11 10.21 1.97 5.20
CA SER A 11 11.23 2.48 6.12
C SER A 11 11.03 3.97 6.37
N GLY A 12 10.58 4.35 7.56
CA GLY A 12 10.60 5.74 8.05
C GLY A 12 11.64 5.90 9.16
N LEU A 13 12.03 7.14 9.48
CA LEU A 13 13.10 7.55 10.41
C LEU A 13 13.02 7.01 11.87
N ASN A 14 12.07 6.14 12.20
CA ASN A 14 11.95 5.46 13.49
C ASN A 14 11.53 3.97 13.36
N GLY A 15 11.78 3.34 12.21
CA GLY A 15 11.52 1.92 11.96
C GLY A 15 10.53 1.63 10.83
N PHE A 16 10.15 0.36 10.73
CA PHE A 16 9.22 -0.18 9.75
C PHE A 16 7.78 0.27 10.05
N ARG A 17 7.28 1.30 9.34
CA ARG A 17 5.87 1.71 9.42
C ARG A 17 5.06 0.96 8.38
N CYS A 18 3.89 0.51 8.78
CA CYS A 18 2.92 -0.07 7.87
C CYS A 18 2.23 1.08 7.12
N LEU A 19 2.55 1.23 5.84
CA LEU A 19 2.07 2.36 5.03
C LEU A 19 0.72 2.05 4.38
N VAL A 20 0.52 0.80 3.94
CA VAL A 20 -0.67 0.36 3.21
C VAL A 20 -0.95 -1.12 3.46
N GLY A 21 -2.24 -1.49 3.51
CA GLY A 21 -2.69 -2.89 3.70
C GLY A 21 -2.66 -3.36 5.16
N CYS A 22 -2.52 -2.43 6.09
CA CYS A 22 -2.26 -2.70 7.50
C CYS A 22 -3.49 -3.11 8.29
N TYR A 23 -4.68 -2.80 7.77
CA TYR A 23 -5.96 -3.05 8.43
C TYR A 23 -6.59 -4.38 7.99
N GLY A 24 -5.79 -5.29 7.44
CA GLY A 24 -6.20 -6.62 7.02
C GLY A 24 -6.92 -6.67 5.68
N VAL A 25 -7.54 -7.83 5.40
CA VAL A 25 -8.30 -8.08 4.18
C VAL A 25 -9.64 -7.36 4.25
N GLY A 26 -9.97 -6.60 3.21
CA GLY A 26 -11.25 -5.92 3.10
C GLY A 26 -11.29 -4.88 2.00
N SER A 27 -12.43 -4.21 1.87
CA SER A 27 -12.73 -3.24 0.81
C SER A 27 -12.68 -1.78 1.26
N GLN A 28 -12.34 -1.52 2.53
CA GLN A 28 -12.21 -0.15 3.03
C GLN A 28 -10.89 0.50 2.56
N SER A 29 -10.76 1.81 2.77
CA SER A 29 -9.51 2.54 2.59
C SER A 29 -8.43 1.95 3.49
N ASN A 30 -7.23 1.70 2.96
CA ASN A 30 -6.10 1.02 3.63
C ASN A 30 -6.29 -0.48 3.95
N GLN A 31 -7.34 -1.11 3.43
CA GLN A 31 -7.46 -2.58 3.34
C GLN A 31 -7.15 -3.05 1.92
N LEU A 32 -6.55 -4.24 1.81
CA LEU A 32 -6.21 -4.86 0.53
C LEU A 32 -6.64 -6.31 0.52
N ASN A 33 -7.10 -6.81 -0.61
CA ASN A 33 -7.51 -8.18 -0.82
C ASN A 33 -6.77 -8.76 -2.03
N ASN A 34 -5.76 -9.58 -1.75
CA ASN A 34 -4.88 -10.19 -2.75
C ASN A 34 -4.28 -9.15 -3.73
N PRO A 35 -3.50 -8.17 -3.24
CA PRO A 35 -2.87 -7.20 -4.12
C PRO A 35 -1.83 -7.89 -5.02
N TYR A 36 -1.87 -7.63 -6.32
CA TYR A 36 -1.00 -8.29 -7.29
C TYR A 36 0.30 -7.52 -7.55
N SER A 37 0.23 -6.19 -7.52
CA SER A 37 1.35 -5.32 -7.87
C SER A 37 1.24 -3.95 -7.23
N LEU A 38 2.39 -3.29 -7.07
CA LEU A 38 2.53 -1.91 -6.64
C LEU A 38 3.51 -1.15 -7.55
N SER A 39 3.26 0.14 -7.74
CA SER A 39 4.13 1.05 -8.50
C SER A 39 4.12 2.45 -7.88
N PHE A 40 5.14 3.24 -8.15
CA PHE A 40 5.27 4.62 -7.69
C PHE A 40 5.24 5.58 -8.87
N ASP A 41 4.58 6.73 -8.72
CA ASP A 41 4.77 7.85 -9.63
C ASP A 41 6.01 8.69 -9.25
N ARG A 42 6.38 9.62 -10.14
CA ARG A 42 7.52 10.53 -9.93
C ARG A 42 7.34 11.47 -8.72
N SER A 43 6.12 11.61 -8.23
CA SER A 43 5.78 12.38 -7.03
C SER A 43 5.77 11.53 -5.76
N GLY A 44 6.18 10.26 -5.83
CA GLY A 44 6.23 9.36 -4.70
C GLY A 44 4.86 8.83 -4.24
N ASN A 45 3.79 9.02 -5.02
CA ASN A 45 2.52 8.38 -4.72
C ASN A 45 2.57 6.90 -5.10
N MET A 46 2.01 6.06 -4.25
CA MET A 46 1.96 4.63 -4.48
C MET A 46 0.62 4.21 -5.08
N PHE A 47 0.66 3.35 -6.07
CA PHE A 47 -0.50 2.73 -6.70
C PHE A 47 -0.47 1.25 -6.39
N VAL A 48 -1.59 0.69 -5.94
CA VAL A 48 -1.73 -0.73 -5.63
C VAL A 48 -2.86 -1.31 -6.45
N SER A 49 -2.58 -2.41 -7.17
CA SER A 49 -3.60 -3.23 -7.83
C SER A 49 -4.17 -4.22 -6.82
N ASP A 50 -5.40 -3.96 -6.38
CA ASP A 50 -6.12 -4.72 -5.36
C ASP A 50 -7.05 -5.72 -6.06
N GLN A 51 -6.48 -6.85 -6.49
CA GLN A 51 -7.03 -7.71 -7.53
C GLN A 51 -8.37 -8.32 -7.14
N SER A 52 -8.48 -8.89 -5.93
CA SER A 52 -9.73 -9.52 -5.47
C SER A 52 -10.82 -8.51 -5.13
N ASN A 53 -10.47 -7.23 -4.97
CA ASN A 53 -11.44 -6.14 -4.87
C ASN A 53 -11.70 -5.45 -6.23
N HIS A 54 -11.11 -5.93 -7.33
CA HIS A 54 -11.24 -5.37 -8.67
C HIS A 54 -11.01 -3.85 -8.74
N ARG A 55 -10.04 -3.33 -7.97
CA ARG A 55 -9.77 -1.88 -7.89
C ARG A 55 -8.30 -1.54 -7.96
N ILE A 56 -8.00 -0.28 -8.28
CA ILE A 56 -6.69 0.33 -8.10
C ILE A 56 -6.82 1.37 -6.99
N GLN A 57 -5.95 1.30 -5.98
CA GLN A 57 -5.89 2.32 -4.91
C GLN A 57 -4.64 3.17 -5.06
N LYS A 58 -4.78 4.50 -4.86
CA LYS A 58 -3.67 5.47 -4.84
C LYS A 58 -3.47 5.98 -3.43
N PHE A 59 -2.23 5.91 -2.93
CA PHE A 59 -1.81 6.38 -1.62
C PHE A 59 -0.82 7.54 -1.77
N LEU A 60 -1.13 8.65 -1.13
CA LEU A 60 -0.30 9.86 -1.15
C LEU A 60 0.73 9.74 -0.01
N LEU A 61 1.94 9.28 -0.31
CA LEU A 61 2.97 9.03 0.72
C LEU A 61 3.79 10.28 1.07
N MET A 62 3.63 11.36 0.30
CA MET A 62 4.35 12.63 0.50
C MET A 62 3.45 13.79 0.92
N LYS A 63 2.24 13.52 1.45
CA LYS A 63 1.35 14.59 1.92
C LYS A 63 1.48 14.96 3.40
N ASP A 64 2.31 14.25 4.17
CA ASP A 64 2.54 14.56 5.58
C ASP A 64 3.85 15.33 5.77
N SER A 65 3.96 16.48 5.12
CA SER A 65 5.05 17.44 5.32
C SER A 65 4.43 18.83 5.45
N PHE A 66 3.85 19.11 6.62
CA PHE A 66 4.27 20.11 7.62
C PHE A 66 3.25 20.10 8.77
#